data_AF-A0A8H4RBW3-F1
#
_entry.id   AF-A0A8H4RBW3-F1
#
_cell.length_a   1.000
_cell.length_b   1.000
_cell.length_c   1.000
_cell.angle_alpha   90.00
_cell.angle_beta   90.00
_cell.angle_gamma   90.00
#
_symmetry.space_group_name_H-M   'P 1'
#
loop_
_entity.id
_entity.type
_entity.pdbx_description
1 polymer ?
#
loop_
_entity_poly.entity_id
_entity_poly.type
_entity_poly.pdbx_seq_one_letter_code
_entity_poly.pdbx_strand_id
1 'polypeptide(L)'
;MGSLFFFLRDALLRFYKRIKDINIHFRLFNVDAQELPGHLSTEESQFDRIEVSNICDRGYLGPEKILSTFSPLLKSKIINLKAVLLMLFLNAVSEVYYNDPNSEQRFNESRLLIQKFIPVTPITLITMIVGGASIMTSPEMIRISSCYTMFGDFEKAFGTFLKDVQIHKLTKKYRIKIKEKHSIIEPWPLRVTEKTTKEEFEIRLAPMFVPGPTMPGVEVITKNLITIITRQVKLEVDINTIPTELIKPVLTKIVNLSKLKTALKTVSSK
;
A
#
# COMPACT_ATOMS: atom_id res chain seq x y z
N MET A 1 3.60 17.96 27.64
CA MET A 1 4.48 16.78 27.73
C MET A 1 3.83 15.54 28.38
N GLY A 2 2.85 15.65 29.28
CA GLY A 2 2.24 14.47 29.93
C GLY A 2 1.18 13.71 29.11
N SER A 3 0.40 14.39 28.27
CA SER A 3 -0.74 13.78 27.54
C SER A 3 -0.32 12.66 26.57
N LEU A 4 0.81 12.84 25.87
CA LEU A 4 1.37 11.80 24.99
C LEU A 4 1.78 10.56 25.79
N PHE A 5 2.42 10.74 26.95
CA PHE A 5 2.83 9.64 27.82
C PHE A 5 1.62 8.81 28.27
N PHE A 6 0.57 9.46 28.78
CA PHE A 6 -0.65 8.75 29.19
C PHE A 6 -1.35 8.07 28.02
N PHE A 7 -1.45 8.73 26.86
CA PHE A 7 -2.01 8.12 25.65
C PHE A 7 -1.25 6.87 25.21
N LEU A 8 0.08 6.95 25.13
CA LEU A 8 0.93 5.82 24.73
C LEU A 8 0.86 4.69 25.74
N ARG A 9 0.93 5.00 27.03
CA ARG A 9 0.77 4.02 28.11
C ARG A 9 -0.56 3.28 27.98
N ASP A 10 -1.65 4.00 27.79
CA ASP A 10 -2.99 3.41 27.66
C ASP A 10 -3.16 2.61 26.36
N ALA A 11 -2.56 3.07 25.26
CA ALA A 11 -2.53 2.32 24.01
C ALA A 11 -1.76 0.99 24.15
N LEU A 12 -0.55 1.05 24.73
CA LEU A 12 0.31 -0.12 24.96
C LEU A 12 -0.32 -1.10 25.94
N LEU A 13 -0.94 -0.62 27.02
CA LEU A 13 -1.64 -1.48 27.97
C LEU A 13 -2.85 -2.18 27.35
N ARG A 14 -3.64 -1.48 26.51
CA ARG A 14 -4.74 -2.10 25.76
C ARG A 14 -4.24 -3.14 24.77
N PHE A 15 -3.14 -2.85 24.08
CA PHE A 15 -2.51 -3.79 23.17
C PHE A 15 -1.99 -5.04 23.91
N TYR A 16 -1.30 -4.86 25.03
CA TYR A 16 -0.82 -5.95 25.87
C TYR A 16 -1.95 -6.85 26.37
N LYS A 17 -3.02 -6.25 26.93
CA LYS A 17 -4.22 -6.99 27.36
C LYS A 17 -4.80 -7.81 26.20
N ARG A 18 -4.93 -7.18 25.03
CA ARG A 18 -5.44 -7.85 23.84
C ARG A 18 -4.55 -8.99 23.36
N ILE A 19 -3.22 -8.84 23.38
CA ILE A 19 -2.30 -9.93 23.02
C ILE A 19 -2.41 -11.09 24.00
N LYS A 20 -2.53 -10.81 25.30
CA LYS A 20 -2.65 -11.85 26.34
C LYS A 20 -3.85 -12.77 26.11
N ASP A 21 -4.93 -12.22 25.55
CA ASP A 21 -6.19 -12.94 25.37
C ASP A 21 -6.35 -13.54 23.95
N ILE A 22 -5.47 -13.19 22.99
CA ILE A 22 -5.53 -13.73 21.63
C ILE A 22 -4.60 -14.95 21.53
N ASN A 23 -5.13 -16.03 20.96
CA ASN A 23 -4.32 -17.17 20.57
C ASN A 23 -3.59 -16.88 19.25
N ILE A 24 -2.29 -16.56 19.34
CA ILE A 24 -1.44 -16.23 18.18
C ILE A 24 -0.45 -17.37 17.96
N HIS A 25 -0.45 -17.93 16.75
CA HIS A 25 0.55 -18.88 16.31
C HIS A 25 1.40 -18.24 15.21
N PHE A 26 2.72 -18.30 15.38
CA PHE A 26 3.66 -17.83 14.37
C PHE A 26 4.23 -19.03 13.63
N ARG A 27 4.22 -18.96 12.30
CA ARG A 27 4.93 -19.88 11.42
C ARG A 27 5.78 -19.05 10.48
N LEU A 28 7.06 -19.35 10.44
CA LEU A 28 8.04 -18.67 9.61
C LEU A 28 8.55 -19.66 8.58
N PHE A 29 8.46 -19.27 7.32
CA PHE A 29 8.99 -20.03 6.20
C PHE A 29 10.15 -19.24 5.60
N ASN A 30 11.30 -19.88 5.42
CA ASN A 30 12.46 -19.29 4.75
C ASN A 30 12.52 -19.80 3.31
N VAL A 31 11.57 -19.36 2.49
CA VAL A 31 11.38 -19.78 1.10
C VAL A 31 11.02 -18.58 0.24
N ASP A 32 11.13 -18.71 -1.08
CA ASP A 32 10.59 -17.70 -1.99
C ASP A 32 9.08 -17.56 -1.79
N ALA A 33 8.58 -16.33 -1.81
CA ALA A 33 7.16 -16.05 -1.59
C ALA A 33 6.24 -16.82 -2.58
N GLN A 34 6.73 -17.12 -3.78
CA GLN A 34 6.02 -17.90 -4.80
C GLN A 34 5.89 -19.38 -4.46
N GLU A 35 6.78 -19.90 -3.64
CA GLU A 35 6.82 -21.31 -3.21
C GLU A 35 5.98 -21.55 -1.97
N LEU A 36 5.58 -20.49 -1.25
CA LEU A 36 4.75 -20.57 -0.05
C LEU A 36 3.51 -21.47 -0.23
N PRO A 37 2.72 -21.38 -1.32
CA PRO A 37 1.55 -22.24 -1.50
C PRO A 37 1.87 -23.74 -1.43
N GLY A 38 3.06 -24.17 -1.89
CA GLY A 38 3.47 -25.57 -1.85
C GLY A 38 3.85 -26.08 -0.45
N HIS A 39 4.03 -25.17 0.50
CA HIS A 39 4.40 -25.48 1.89
C HIS A 39 3.20 -25.40 2.85
N LEU A 40 2.04 -24.99 2.35
CA LEU A 40 0.80 -24.93 3.11
C LEU A 40 -0.02 -26.19 2.87
N SER A 41 -0.64 -26.73 3.92
CA SER A 41 -1.66 -27.77 3.72
C SER A 41 -2.93 -27.18 3.09
N THR A 42 -3.76 -28.03 2.48
CA THR A 42 -5.04 -27.61 1.87
C THR A 42 -6.01 -26.96 2.87
N GLU A 43 -5.90 -27.32 4.16
CA GLU A 43 -6.70 -26.71 5.24
C GLU A 43 -6.15 -25.34 5.66
N GLU A 44 -4.85 -25.12 5.49
CA GLU A 44 -4.14 -23.89 5.85
C GLU A 44 -4.15 -22.84 4.73
N SER A 45 -4.48 -23.24 3.50
CA SER A 45 -4.50 -22.38 2.31
C SER A 45 -5.75 -21.51 2.18
N GLN A 46 -6.38 -21.10 3.28
CA GLN A 46 -7.61 -20.28 3.29
C GLN A 46 -7.51 -19.11 4.26
N PHE A 47 -6.91 -18.01 3.80
CA PHE A 47 -6.68 -16.82 4.62
C PHE A 47 -7.82 -15.79 4.51
N ASP A 48 -8.13 -15.17 5.65
CA ASP A 48 -9.02 -14.00 5.71
C ASP A 48 -8.32 -12.72 5.24
N ARG A 49 -7.01 -12.63 5.43
CA ARG A 49 -6.19 -11.50 4.98
C ARG A 49 -4.80 -12.01 4.61
N ILE A 50 -4.35 -11.62 3.42
CA ILE A 50 -2.97 -11.77 3.00
C ILE A 50 -2.40 -10.37 2.82
N GLU A 51 -1.22 -10.14 3.36
CA GLU A 51 -0.46 -8.91 3.15
C GLU A 51 0.85 -9.27 2.49
N VAL A 52 1.02 -8.77 1.28
CA VAL A 52 2.24 -8.92 0.52
C VAL A 52 3.03 -7.64 0.71
N SER A 53 4.30 -7.80 1.11
CA SER A 53 5.24 -6.70 1.32
C SER A 53 5.56 -5.98 -0.01
N ASN A 54 6.70 -5.31 -0.09
CA ASN A 54 7.20 -4.49 -1.19
C ASN A 54 7.58 -5.26 -2.49
N ILE A 55 6.98 -6.40 -2.78
CA ILE A 55 7.34 -7.26 -3.92
C ILE A 55 6.36 -7.16 -5.10
N CYS A 56 5.41 -6.22 -5.05
CA CYS A 56 4.34 -6.10 -6.06
C CYS A 56 4.74 -5.32 -7.32
N ASP A 57 5.83 -4.55 -7.27
CA ASP A 57 6.33 -3.75 -8.38
C ASP A 57 7.00 -4.61 -9.47
N ARG A 58 7.20 -4.07 -10.69
CA ARG A 58 7.69 -4.87 -11.83
C ARG A 58 9.14 -5.31 -11.66
N GLY A 59 9.93 -4.51 -10.94
CA GLY A 59 11.30 -4.87 -10.59
C GLY A 59 11.44 -6.03 -9.60
N TYR A 60 10.33 -6.54 -9.06
CA TYR A 60 10.27 -7.70 -8.16
C TYR A 60 9.44 -8.83 -8.78
N LEU A 61 8.36 -9.28 -8.13
CA LEU A 61 7.48 -10.32 -8.68
C LEU A 61 6.43 -9.76 -9.65
N GLY A 62 6.03 -8.51 -9.45
CA GLY A 62 5.01 -7.86 -10.23
C GLY A 62 3.57 -8.32 -9.91
N PRO A 63 2.56 -7.57 -10.39
CA PRO A 63 1.17 -7.83 -10.02
C PRO A 63 0.67 -9.21 -10.47
N GLU A 64 0.96 -9.62 -11.69
CA GLU A 64 0.43 -10.89 -12.22
C GLU A 64 0.86 -12.09 -11.38
N LYS A 65 2.15 -12.15 -11.00
CA LYS A 65 2.68 -13.26 -10.22
C LYS A 65 2.06 -13.29 -8.83
N ILE A 66 2.01 -12.15 -8.16
CA ILE A 66 1.35 -12.01 -6.86
C ILE A 66 -0.11 -12.48 -6.92
N LEU A 67 -0.85 -12.04 -7.94
CA LEU A 67 -2.25 -12.43 -8.07
C LEU A 67 -2.41 -13.92 -8.37
N SER A 68 -1.55 -14.51 -9.20
CA SER A 68 -1.57 -15.94 -9.48
C SER A 68 -1.27 -16.80 -8.25
N THR A 69 -0.34 -16.37 -7.40
CA THR A 69 0.13 -17.11 -6.23
C THR A 69 -0.81 -16.96 -5.05
N PHE A 70 -1.23 -15.73 -4.73
CA PHE A 70 -1.89 -15.43 -3.45
C PHE A 70 -3.41 -15.30 -3.54
N SER A 71 -3.98 -15.00 -4.71
CA SER A 71 -5.45 -14.91 -4.84
C SER A 71 -6.15 -16.25 -4.53
N PRO A 72 -5.63 -17.43 -4.96
CA PRO A 72 -6.23 -18.72 -4.63
C PRO A 72 -6.19 -19.05 -3.13
N LEU A 73 -5.26 -18.47 -2.39
CA LEU A 73 -5.12 -18.70 -0.94
C LEU A 73 -6.11 -17.87 -0.11
N LEU A 74 -6.84 -16.93 -0.72
CA LEU A 74 -7.89 -16.20 -0.02
C LEU A 74 -9.14 -17.07 0.15
N LYS A 75 -9.78 -16.92 1.31
CA LYS A 75 -11.15 -17.44 1.50
C LYS A 75 -12.08 -16.87 0.43
N SER A 76 -12.95 -17.73 -0.10
CA SER A 76 -14.01 -17.28 -0.99
C SER A 76 -14.95 -16.33 -0.26
N LYS A 77 -15.62 -15.44 -1.01
CA LYS A 77 -16.61 -14.51 -0.44
C LYS A 77 -17.81 -15.22 0.21
N ILE A 78 -18.09 -16.47 -0.18
CA ILE A 78 -19.13 -17.29 0.45
C ILE A 78 -18.74 -17.61 1.90
N ILE A 79 -17.46 -17.87 2.15
CA ILE A 79 -16.91 -18.19 3.48
C ILE A 79 -16.63 -16.90 4.26
N ASN A 80 -15.97 -15.92 3.64
CA ASN A 80 -15.70 -14.64 4.27
C ASN A 80 -15.82 -13.47 3.28
N LEU A 81 -16.88 -12.68 3.43
CA LEU A 81 -17.13 -11.47 2.66
C LEU A 81 -16.04 -10.39 2.82
N LYS A 82 -15.18 -10.49 3.84
CA LYS A 82 -14.09 -9.55 4.14
C LYS A 82 -12.71 -10.06 3.71
N ALA A 83 -12.65 -11.24 3.05
CA ALA A 83 -11.39 -11.79 2.55
C ALA A 83 -10.68 -10.79 1.62
N VAL A 84 -9.38 -10.58 1.88
CA VAL A 84 -8.64 -9.48 1.25
C VAL A 84 -7.15 -9.80 1.02
N LEU A 85 -6.64 -9.42 -0.15
CA LEU A 85 -5.22 -9.31 -0.45
C LEU A 85 -4.79 -7.84 -0.41
N LEU A 86 -3.80 -7.51 0.41
CA LEU A 86 -3.20 -6.19 0.51
C LEU A 86 -1.86 -6.22 -0.21
N MET A 87 -1.73 -5.39 -1.24
CA MET A 87 -0.53 -5.27 -2.07
C MET A 87 0.14 -3.92 -1.82
N LEU A 88 1.44 -3.93 -1.54
CA LEU A 88 2.25 -2.73 -1.37
C LEU A 88 3.05 -2.44 -2.64
N PHE A 89 2.83 -1.27 -3.23
CA PHE A 89 3.60 -0.77 -4.37
C PHE A 89 4.54 0.33 -3.92
N LEU A 90 5.82 0.05 -4.09
CA LEU A 90 6.91 0.89 -3.66
C LEU A 90 7.46 1.75 -4.78
N ASN A 91 7.69 1.11 -5.93
CA ASN A 91 8.42 1.69 -7.04
C ASN A 91 7.49 2.06 -8.20
N ALA A 92 6.24 1.62 -8.21
CA ALA A 92 5.29 1.81 -9.31
C ALA A 92 5.21 3.25 -9.86
N VAL A 93 5.20 4.26 -8.98
CA VAL A 93 5.18 5.68 -9.38
C VAL A 93 6.51 6.09 -10.01
N SER A 94 7.62 5.73 -9.36
CA SER A 94 8.97 6.02 -9.86
C SER A 94 9.23 5.35 -11.20
N GLU A 95 8.82 4.08 -11.37
CA GLU A 95 8.93 3.33 -12.64
C GLU A 95 8.26 4.07 -13.80
N VAL A 96 7.07 4.62 -13.58
CA VAL A 96 6.38 5.41 -14.61
C VAL A 96 7.14 6.70 -14.90
N TYR A 97 7.60 7.38 -13.87
CA TYR A 97 8.32 8.63 -14.04
C TYR A 97 9.69 8.50 -14.71
N TYR A 98 10.44 7.43 -14.44
CA TYR A 98 11.70 7.17 -15.12
C TYR A 98 11.51 6.94 -16.62
N ASN A 99 10.35 6.42 -17.02
CA ASN A 99 10.01 6.13 -18.41
C ASN A 99 9.11 7.21 -19.04
N ASP A 100 8.88 8.34 -18.37
CA ASP A 100 8.03 9.41 -18.88
C ASP A 100 8.79 10.25 -19.92
N PRO A 101 8.36 10.26 -21.19
CA PRO A 101 8.99 11.09 -22.22
C PRO A 101 8.87 12.59 -21.93
N ASN A 102 7.95 13.01 -21.05
CA ASN A 102 7.76 14.40 -20.63
C ASN A 102 8.47 14.72 -19.29
N SER A 103 9.55 14.00 -18.97
CA SER A 103 10.31 14.17 -17.72
C SER A 103 10.73 15.62 -17.43
N GLU A 104 11.00 16.42 -18.46
CA GLU A 104 11.32 17.85 -18.34
C GLU A 104 10.14 18.68 -17.80
N GLN A 105 8.92 18.44 -18.28
CA GLN A 105 7.73 19.12 -17.77
C GLN A 105 7.53 18.81 -16.28
N ARG A 106 7.67 17.55 -15.89
CA ARG A 106 7.57 17.12 -14.50
C ARG A 106 8.63 17.79 -13.62
N PHE A 107 9.86 17.87 -14.12
CA PHE A 107 10.94 18.55 -13.41
C PHE A 107 10.59 20.02 -13.15
N ASN A 108 10.03 20.71 -14.16
CA ASN A 108 9.60 22.10 -14.02
C ASN A 108 8.46 22.28 -13.01
N GLU A 109 7.43 21.43 -13.04
CA GLU A 109 6.33 21.44 -12.07
C GLU A 109 6.84 21.20 -10.63
N SER A 110 7.73 20.22 -10.46
CA SER A 110 8.33 19.89 -9.16
C SER A 110 9.24 21.01 -8.65
N ARG A 111 9.96 21.69 -9.56
CA ARG A 111 10.82 22.83 -9.22
C ARG A 111 10.04 23.99 -8.59
N LEU A 112 8.85 24.29 -9.10
CA LEU A 112 8.00 25.36 -8.54
C LEU A 112 7.59 25.05 -7.10
N LEU A 113 7.21 23.80 -6.83
CA LEU A 113 6.89 23.35 -5.46
C LEU A 113 8.14 23.34 -4.56
N ILE A 114 9.29 22.90 -5.07
CA ILE A 114 10.56 22.94 -4.33
C ILE A 114 10.89 24.36 -3.89
N GLN A 115 10.79 25.34 -4.79
CA GLN A 115 11.08 26.75 -4.48
C GLN A 115 10.13 27.34 -3.43
N LYS A 116 8.91 26.82 -3.31
CA LYS A 116 7.95 27.24 -2.28
C LYS A 116 8.41 26.85 -0.87
N PHE A 117 9.05 25.69 -0.72
CA PHE A 117 9.33 25.11 0.60
C PHE A 117 10.81 25.09 0.97
N ILE A 118 11.70 25.01 -0.03
CA ILE A 118 13.13 24.91 0.13
C ILE A 118 13.77 26.20 -0.38
N PRO A 119 14.59 26.90 0.43
CA PRO A 119 15.35 28.04 -0.06
C PRO A 119 16.28 27.61 -1.20
N VAL A 120 16.01 28.08 -2.41
CA VAL A 120 16.85 27.82 -3.59
C VAL A 120 17.74 29.04 -3.80
N THR A 121 19.05 28.88 -3.58
CA THR A 121 20.03 29.92 -3.91
C THR A 121 20.39 29.89 -5.40
N PRO A 122 20.98 30.95 -5.96
CA PRO A 122 21.49 30.92 -7.34
C PRO A 122 22.45 29.75 -7.60
N ILE A 123 23.28 29.39 -6.62
CA ILE A 123 24.21 28.25 -6.70
C ILE A 123 23.42 26.94 -6.78
N THR A 124 22.43 26.75 -5.89
CA THR A 124 21.54 25.58 -5.91
C THR A 124 20.81 25.44 -7.25
N LEU A 125 20.35 26.56 -7.81
CA LEU A 125 19.66 26.57 -9.09
C LEU A 125 20.56 26.16 -10.25
N ILE A 126 21.78 26.70 -10.30
CA ILE A 126 22.80 26.31 -11.29
C ILE A 126 23.10 24.82 -11.17
N THR A 127 23.27 24.31 -9.95
CA THR A 127 23.50 22.88 -9.70
C THR A 127 22.37 22.00 -10.22
N MET A 128 21.11 22.41 -10.02
CA MET A 128 19.94 21.67 -10.51
C MET A 128 19.84 21.65 -12.05
N ILE A 129 20.36 22.67 -12.73
CA ILE A 129 20.30 22.81 -14.19
C ILE A 129 21.48 22.12 -14.87
N VAL A 130 22.70 22.35 -14.37
CA VAL A 130 23.93 21.93 -15.06
C VAL A 130 24.19 20.44 -14.90
N GLY A 131 23.87 19.87 -13.74
CA GLY A 131 24.12 18.45 -13.44
C GLY A 131 25.61 18.10 -13.35
N GLY A 132 26.00 17.37 -12.31
CA GLY A 132 27.40 16.94 -12.14
C GLY A 132 27.59 16.07 -10.90
N ALA A 133 28.30 14.95 -11.03
CA ALA A 133 28.42 13.94 -9.98
C ALA A 133 29.04 14.47 -8.66
N SER A 134 29.97 15.43 -8.74
CA SER A 134 30.58 16.06 -7.55
C SER A 134 29.67 17.09 -6.86
N ILE A 135 28.61 17.56 -7.54
CA ILE A 135 27.70 18.60 -7.04
C ILE A 135 26.42 17.98 -6.46
N MET A 136 26.09 16.73 -6.83
CA MET A 136 24.96 15.97 -6.27
C MET A 136 25.18 15.46 -4.84
N THR A 137 26.38 15.59 -4.28
CA THR A 137 26.72 15.14 -2.91
C THR A 137 26.63 16.24 -1.86
N SER A 138 26.27 17.48 -2.23
CA SER A 138 26.09 18.53 -1.22
C SER A 138 24.88 18.23 -0.32
N PRO A 139 24.92 18.59 0.98
CA PRO A 139 23.77 18.41 1.88
C PRO A 139 22.47 19.02 1.35
N GLU A 140 22.57 20.17 0.67
CA GLU A 140 21.43 20.85 0.05
C GLU A 140 20.85 20.05 -1.11
N MET A 141 21.70 19.46 -1.97
CA MET A 141 21.24 18.63 -3.08
C MET A 141 20.67 17.30 -2.62
N ILE A 142 21.26 16.69 -1.58
CA ILE A 142 20.68 15.50 -0.94
C ILE A 142 19.30 15.85 -0.38
N ARG A 143 19.15 16.98 0.31
CA ARG A 143 17.84 17.44 0.84
C ARG A 143 16.83 17.63 -0.29
N ILE A 144 17.21 18.33 -1.37
CA ILE A 144 16.33 18.57 -2.51
C ILE A 144 15.94 17.26 -3.20
N SER A 145 16.89 16.36 -3.41
CA SER A 145 16.65 15.04 -4.01
C SER A 145 15.72 14.19 -3.15
N SER A 146 15.91 14.17 -1.83
CA SER A 146 15.01 13.47 -0.90
C SER A 146 13.61 14.06 -0.89
N CYS A 147 13.47 15.37 -1.07
CA CYS A 147 12.16 16.01 -1.21
C CYS A 147 11.54 15.76 -2.60
N TYR A 148 12.35 15.58 -3.65
CA TYR A 148 11.89 15.41 -5.02
C TYR A 148 10.84 14.29 -5.15
N THR A 149 11.03 13.21 -4.38
CA THR A 149 10.13 12.06 -4.36
C THR A 149 8.78 12.33 -3.70
N MET A 150 8.60 13.48 -3.05
CA MET A 150 7.33 13.92 -2.44
C MET A 150 6.46 14.74 -3.40
N PHE A 151 7.01 15.16 -4.55
CA PHE A 151 6.33 15.99 -5.53
C PHE A 151 5.91 15.19 -6.78
N GLY A 152 4.78 15.59 -7.35
CA GLY A 152 4.25 15.04 -8.59
C GLY A 152 2.81 14.60 -8.48
N ASP A 153 2.24 14.20 -9.62
CA ASP A 153 0.92 13.59 -9.69
C ASP A 153 0.99 12.06 -9.55
N PHE A 154 1.04 11.60 -8.30
CA PHE A 154 1.15 10.17 -7.99
C PHE A 154 -0.10 9.38 -8.38
N GLU A 155 -1.26 10.02 -8.40
CA GLU A 155 -2.49 9.33 -8.80
C GLU A 155 -2.47 9.04 -10.29
N LYS A 156 -2.09 10.03 -11.11
CA LYS A 156 -1.89 9.84 -12.56
C LYS A 156 -0.79 8.82 -12.86
N ALA A 157 0.35 8.92 -12.17
CA ALA A 157 1.47 7.99 -12.36
C ALA A 157 1.07 6.56 -12.00
N PHE A 158 0.47 6.34 -10.83
CA PHE A 158 0.01 5.01 -10.42
C PHE A 158 -1.11 4.47 -11.32
N GLY A 159 -2.04 5.32 -11.76
CA GLY A 159 -3.06 4.95 -12.73
C GLY A 159 -2.45 4.49 -14.06
N THR A 160 -1.39 5.15 -14.52
CA THR A 160 -0.61 4.76 -15.70
C THR A 160 0.06 3.41 -15.47
N PHE A 161 0.72 3.21 -14.32
CA PHE A 161 1.32 1.93 -13.96
C PHE A 161 0.29 0.78 -14.01
N LEU A 162 -0.89 0.98 -13.42
CA LEU A 162 -1.98 0.00 -13.41
C LEU A 162 -2.51 -0.31 -14.82
N LYS A 163 -2.56 0.69 -15.70
CA LYS A 163 -2.96 0.53 -17.10
C LYS A 163 -1.94 -0.32 -17.86
N ASP A 164 -0.66 -0.01 -17.72
CA ASP A 164 0.45 -0.69 -18.39
C ASP A 164 0.56 -2.16 -17.99
N VAL A 165 0.43 -2.49 -16.70
CA VAL A 165 0.38 -3.88 -16.20
C VAL A 165 -0.97 -4.56 -16.49
N GLN A 166 -1.88 -3.87 -17.18
CA GLN A 166 -3.20 -4.34 -17.56
C GLN A 166 -3.98 -4.89 -16.36
N ILE A 167 -3.94 -4.19 -15.23
CA ILE A 167 -4.46 -4.71 -13.95
C ILE A 167 -5.92 -5.16 -14.06
N HIS A 168 -6.73 -4.48 -14.88
CA HIS A 168 -8.14 -4.82 -15.13
C HIS A 168 -8.33 -6.22 -15.74
N LYS A 169 -7.40 -6.67 -16.60
CA LYS A 169 -7.42 -8.03 -17.15
C LYS A 169 -7.00 -9.04 -16.09
N LEU A 170 -5.98 -8.71 -15.30
CA LEU A 170 -5.49 -9.56 -14.22
C LEU A 170 -6.57 -9.76 -13.13
N THR A 171 -7.24 -8.69 -12.72
CA THR A 171 -8.32 -8.76 -11.72
C THR A 171 -9.47 -9.65 -12.20
N LYS A 172 -9.83 -9.56 -13.48
CA LYS A 172 -10.82 -10.46 -14.10
C LYS A 172 -10.32 -11.92 -14.16
N LYS A 173 -9.07 -12.13 -14.58
CA LYS A 173 -8.43 -13.46 -14.68
C LYS A 173 -8.42 -14.17 -13.33
N TYR A 174 -8.07 -13.47 -12.25
CA TYR A 174 -7.93 -14.03 -10.91
C TYR A 174 -9.19 -13.84 -10.03
N ARG A 175 -10.30 -13.36 -10.61
CA ARG A 175 -11.59 -13.17 -9.92
C ARG A 175 -11.50 -12.34 -8.65
N ILE A 176 -10.78 -11.24 -8.74
CA ILE A 176 -10.63 -10.24 -7.68
C ILE A 176 -11.01 -8.86 -8.22
N LYS A 177 -11.28 -7.93 -7.31
CA LYS A 177 -11.67 -6.55 -7.57
C LYS A 177 -10.82 -5.62 -6.71
N ILE A 178 -10.36 -4.53 -7.29
CA ILE A 178 -9.73 -3.43 -6.54
C ILE A 178 -10.80 -2.69 -5.74
N LYS A 179 -10.57 -2.48 -4.45
CA LYS A 179 -11.43 -1.61 -3.65
C LYS A 179 -11.27 -0.16 -4.08
N GLU A 180 -12.40 0.47 -4.39
CA GLU A 180 -12.47 1.88 -4.78
C GLU A 180 -12.04 2.81 -3.63
N LYS A 181 -12.52 2.53 -2.41
CA LYS A 181 -12.15 3.29 -1.22
C LYS A 181 -11.06 2.56 -0.42
N HIS A 182 -9.88 3.19 -0.33
CA HIS A 182 -8.86 2.74 0.61
C HIS A 182 -9.32 3.03 2.05
N SER A 183 -9.13 2.06 2.94
CA SER A 183 -9.75 2.06 4.28
C SER A 183 -8.74 1.94 5.43
N ILE A 184 -7.43 1.99 5.12
CA ILE A 184 -6.37 1.79 6.11
C ILE A 184 -5.63 3.11 6.32
N ILE A 185 -5.09 3.68 5.24
CA ILE A 185 -4.47 5.00 5.22
C ILE A 185 -5.08 5.84 4.09
N GLU A 186 -4.83 7.15 4.08
CA GLU A 186 -5.11 7.94 2.88
C GLU A 186 -4.08 7.62 1.79
N PRO A 187 -4.44 7.70 0.50
CA PRO A 187 -3.47 7.59 -0.56
C PRO A 187 -2.41 8.69 -0.44
N TRP A 188 -1.13 8.31 -0.55
CA TRP A 188 -0.01 9.23 -0.63
C TRP A 188 0.14 10.18 0.58
N PRO A 189 0.22 9.65 1.82
CA PRO A 189 0.16 10.49 3.03
C PRO A 189 1.31 11.49 3.15
N LEU A 190 2.43 11.28 2.44
CA LEU A 190 3.57 12.21 2.39
C LEU A 190 3.66 13.02 1.10
N ARG A 191 2.68 12.95 0.20
CA ARG A 191 2.66 13.79 -1.01
C ARG A 191 2.53 15.26 -0.63
N VAL A 192 3.36 16.09 -1.24
CA VAL A 192 3.30 17.54 -1.12
C VAL A 192 2.54 18.10 -2.33
N THR A 193 1.66 19.05 -2.05
CA THR A 193 0.82 19.71 -3.06
C THR A 193 0.89 21.23 -2.88
N GLU A 194 0.34 21.98 -3.84
CA GLU A 194 0.23 23.44 -3.73
C GLU A 194 -0.51 23.92 -2.47
N LYS A 195 -1.44 23.10 -1.97
CA LYS A 195 -2.22 23.39 -0.75
C LYS A 195 -1.46 23.11 0.54
N THR A 196 -0.35 22.38 0.47
CA THR A 196 0.45 22.04 1.66
C THR A 196 1.06 23.31 2.26
N THR A 197 0.94 23.48 3.58
CA THR A 197 1.58 24.61 4.29
C THR A 197 3.06 24.32 4.55
N LYS A 198 3.83 25.34 4.94
CA LYS A 198 5.25 25.13 5.26
C LYS A 198 5.42 24.23 6.48
N GLU A 199 4.58 24.39 7.49
CA GLU A 199 4.59 23.60 8.71
C GLU A 199 4.26 22.12 8.42
N GLU A 200 3.25 21.85 7.59
CA GLU A 200 2.91 20.50 7.14
C GLU A 200 4.05 19.85 6.36
N PHE A 201 4.73 20.63 5.51
CA PHE A 201 5.89 20.17 4.76
C PHE A 201 7.04 19.76 5.71
N GLU A 202 7.39 20.61 6.68
CA GLU A 202 8.45 20.31 7.65
C GLU A 202 8.11 19.07 8.52
N ILE A 203 6.85 18.91 8.93
CA ILE A 203 6.38 17.71 9.65
C ILE A 203 6.58 16.46 8.79
N ARG A 204 6.28 16.52 7.49
CA ARG A 204 6.48 15.40 6.56
C ARG A 204 7.96 15.12 6.29
N LEU A 205 8.84 16.12 6.39
CA LEU A 205 10.29 15.94 6.26
C LEU A 205 10.96 15.37 7.51
N ALA A 206 10.41 15.59 8.71
CA ALA A 206 10.99 15.13 9.96
C ALA A 206 11.46 13.65 9.96
N PRO A 207 10.69 12.66 9.46
CA PRO A 207 11.16 11.27 9.41
C PRO A 207 12.28 10.98 8.40
N MET A 208 12.54 11.87 7.42
CA MET A 208 13.64 11.71 6.47
C MET A 208 15.01 12.06 7.04
N PHE A 209 15.06 12.88 8.09
CA PHE A 209 16.30 13.45 8.64
C PHE A 209 16.54 13.08 10.10
N VAL A 210 16.19 11.85 10.52
CA VAL A 210 16.55 11.37 11.86
C VAL A 210 18.09 11.30 11.94
N PRO A 211 18.75 12.12 12.79
CA PRO A 211 20.20 12.07 12.92
C PRO A 211 20.56 10.82 13.74
N GLY A 212 20.93 9.74 13.06
CA GLY A 212 21.60 8.61 13.68
C GLY A 212 23.08 8.92 13.92
N PRO A 213 23.70 8.40 14.99
CA PRO A 213 25.14 8.54 15.19
C PRO A 213 25.87 7.75 14.09
N THR A 214 26.58 8.48 13.22
CA THR A 214 27.67 7.99 12.36
C THR A 214 27.48 6.60 11.73
N MET A 215 26.76 6.51 10.61
CA MET A 215 26.85 5.40 9.65
C MET A 215 26.47 5.88 8.23
N PRO A 216 27.00 5.24 7.16
CA PRO A 216 26.99 5.79 5.79
C PRO A 216 25.58 6.08 5.28
N GLY A 217 25.36 7.35 4.93
CA GLY A 217 24.07 8.03 4.73
C GLY A 217 23.27 7.68 3.48
N VAL A 218 23.27 6.42 3.02
CA VAL A 218 22.49 5.99 1.85
C VAL A 218 21.43 4.95 2.21
N GLU A 219 21.69 4.04 3.16
CA GLU A 219 20.74 2.97 3.53
C GLU A 219 19.56 3.44 4.40
N VAL A 220 19.74 4.45 5.25
CA VAL A 220 18.65 4.97 6.11
C VAL A 220 17.69 5.84 5.31
N ILE A 221 18.21 6.62 4.35
CA ILE A 221 17.39 7.46 3.45
C ILE A 221 16.57 6.56 2.54
N THR A 222 17.16 5.51 1.97
CA THR A 222 16.43 4.56 1.10
C THR A 222 15.36 3.80 1.88
N LYS A 223 15.64 3.20 3.05
CA LYS A 223 14.61 2.48 3.84
C LYS A 223 13.46 3.37 4.33
N ASN A 224 13.74 4.63 4.69
CA ASN A 224 12.71 5.59 5.09
C ASN A 224 11.94 6.14 3.89
N LEU A 225 12.58 6.51 2.77
CA LEU A 225 11.89 6.86 1.50
C LEU A 225 10.98 5.72 1.03
N ILE A 226 11.47 4.48 1.18
CA ILE A 226 10.81 3.27 0.73
C ILE A 226 9.53 2.96 1.53
N THR A 227 9.43 3.41 2.78
CA THR A 227 8.23 3.14 3.59
C THR A 227 7.12 4.20 3.36
N ILE A 228 7.41 5.28 2.64
CA ILE A 228 6.74 6.58 2.84
C ILE A 228 5.93 7.08 1.62
N ILE A 229 6.21 6.58 0.40
CA ILE A 229 5.48 6.96 -0.83
C ILE A 229 4.71 5.74 -1.40
N THR A 230 4.40 4.78 -0.54
CA THR A 230 3.79 3.53 -0.99
C THR A 230 2.27 3.67 -1.05
N ARG A 231 1.65 3.13 -2.11
CA ARG A 231 0.21 2.89 -2.14
C ARG A 231 -0.07 1.44 -1.81
N GLN A 232 -0.88 1.24 -0.79
CA GLN A 232 -1.49 -0.06 -0.53
C GLN A 232 -2.75 -0.21 -1.38
N VAL A 233 -2.77 -1.22 -2.25
CA VAL A 233 -3.97 -1.61 -3.00
C VAL A 233 -4.64 -2.75 -2.28
N LYS A 234 -5.91 -2.55 -1.96
CA LYS A 234 -6.74 -3.56 -1.32
C LYS A 234 -7.55 -4.27 -2.40
N LEU A 235 -7.35 -5.58 -2.52
CA LEU A 235 -8.05 -6.44 -3.47
C LEU A 235 -8.96 -7.41 -2.74
N GLU A 236 -10.12 -7.68 -3.33
CA GLU A 236 -11.15 -8.54 -2.77
C GLU A 236 -11.70 -9.49 -3.84
N VAL A 237 -12.08 -10.71 -3.49
CA VAL A 237 -12.67 -11.66 -4.46
C VAL A 237 -13.98 -11.12 -5.06
N ASP A 238 -14.17 -11.27 -6.37
CA ASP A 238 -15.35 -10.77 -7.11
C ASP A 238 -16.48 -11.81 -7.14
N ILE A 239 -17.60 -11.48 -6.49
CA ILE A 239 -18.77 -12.34 -6.34
C ILE A 239 -19.50 -12.55 -7.67
N ASN A 240 -19.42 -11.59 -8.59
CA ASN A 240 -20.18 -11.62 -9.85
C ASN A 240 -19.60 -12.60 -10.88
N THR A 241 -18.46 -13.22 -10.58
CA THR A 241 -17.76 -14.18 -11.45
C THR A 241 -17.91 -15.63 -10.98
N ILE A 242 -18.65 -15.87 -9.88
CA ILE A 242 -18.93 -17.21 -9.38
C ILE A 242 -20.01 -17.85 -10.27
N PRO A 243 -19.76 -19.03 -10.88
CA PRO A 243 -20.78 -19.73 -11.65
C PRO A 243 -22.06 -19.92 -10.85
N THR A 244 -23.21 -19.56 -11.42
CA THR A 244 -24.52 -19.59 -10.74
C THR A 244 -24.85 -20.97 -10.15
N GLU A 245 -24.33 -22.04 -10.76
CA GLU A 245 -24.40 -23.43 -10.30
C GLU A 245 -23.82 -23.64 -8.89
N LEU A 246 -22.75 -22.92 -8.51
CA LEU A 246 -22.12 -22.99 -7.18
C LEU A 246 -22.83 -22.12 -6.13
N ILE A 247 -23.67 -21.18 -6.56
CA ILE A 247 -24.42 -20.27 -5.69
C ILE A 247 -25.82 -20.83 -5.36
N LYS A 248 -26.39 -21.66 -6.26
CA LYS A 248 -27.71 -22.29 -6.09
C LYS A 248 -27.90 -22.97 -4.72
N PRO A 249 -26.98 -23.84 -4.22
CA PRO A 249 -27.18 -24.52 -2.94
C PRO A 249 -27.22 -23.56 -1.74
N VAL A 250 -26.47 -22.45 -1.82
CA VAL A 250 -26.37 -21.43 -0.77
C VAL A 250 -27.62 -20.54 -0.78
N LEU A 251 -28.11 -20.14 -1.96
CA LEU A 251 -29.34 -19.37 -2.10
C LEU A 251 -30.57 -20.18 -1.65
N THR A 252 -30.63 -21.48 -1.99
CA THR A 252 -31.71 -22.36 -1.51
C THR A 252 -31.69 -22.48 0.01
N LYS A 253 -30.52 -22.58 0.65
CA LYS A 253 -30.40 -22.56 2.12
C LYS A 253 -30.83 -21.22 2.73
N ILE A 254 -30.48 -20.08 2.12
CA ILE A 254 -30.88 -18.75 2.61
C ILE A 254 -32.39 -18.53 2.48
N VAL A 255 -33.00 -18.94 1.36
CA VAL A 255 -34.46 -18.88 1.15
C VAL A 255 -35.20 -19.80 2.12
N ASN A 256 -34.65 -20.97 2.44
CA ASN A 256 -35.24 -21.86 3.43
C ASN A 256 -35.12 -21.28 4.85
N LEU A 257 -34.01 -20.62 5.19
CA LEU A 257 -33.83 -19.95 6.48
C LEU A 257 -34.75 -18.73 6.66
N SER A 258 -35.02 -17.97 5.59
CA SER A 258 -35.97 -16.85 5.65
C SER A 258 -37.40 -17.35 5.83
N LYS A 259 -37.80 -18.43 5.11
CA LYS A 259 -39.10 -19.09 5.31
C LYS A 259 -39.26 -19.67 6.72
N LEU A 260 -38.20 -20.27 7.28
CA LEU A 260 -38.21 -20.81 8.65
C LEU A 260 -38.37 -19.70 9.70
N LYS A 261 -37.71 -18.55 9.52
CA LYS A 261 -37.86 -17.37 10.39
C LYS A 261 -39.26 -16.76 10.31
N THR A 262 -39.87 -16.75 9.12
CA THR A 262 -41.26 -16.29 8.96
C THR A 262 -42.23 -17.23 9.65
N ALA A 263 -42.07 -18.55 9.49
CA ALA A 263 -42.90 -19.55 10.17
C ALA A 263 -42.77 -19.49 11.71
N LEU A 264 -41.55 -19.32 12.23
CA LEU A 264 -41.32 -19.18 13.67
C LEU A 264 -41.93 -17.90 14.26
N LYS A 265 -42.00 -16.80 13.48
CA LYS A 265 -42.72 -15.58 13.90
C LYS A 265 -44.23 -15.78 13.95
N THR A 266 -44.80 -16.59 13.06
CA THR A 266 -46.24 -16.88 13.06
C THR A 266 -46.67 -17.82 14.18
N VAL A 267 -45.75 -18.67 14.67
CA VAL A 267 -45.99 -19.57 15.81
C VAL A 267 -45.83 -18.85 17.15
N SER A 268 -44.97 -17.83 17.24
CA SER A 268 -44.74 -17.05 18.46
C SER A 268 -45.79 -15.95 18.74
N SER A 269 -46.80 -15.80 17.89
CA SER A 269 -47.88 -14.80 18.01
C SER A 269 -49.26 -15.43 18.25
N LYS A 270 -49.31 -16.65 18.79
CA LYS A 270 -50.53 -17.31 19.27
C LYS A 270 -50.40 -17.64 20.74
#